data_AF-A0A1F8QES8-F1
#
_entry.id   AF-A0A1F8QES8-F1
#
_cell.length_a   1.000
_cell.length_b   1.000
_cell.length_c   1.000
_cell.angle_alpha   90.00
_cell.angle_beta   90.00
_cell.angle_gamma   90.00
#
_symmetry.space_group_name_H-M   'P 1'
#
loop_
_entity.id
_entity.type
_entity.pdbx_description
1 polymer ?
#
loop_
_entity_poly.entity_id
_entity_poly.type
_entity_poly.pdbx_seq_one_letter_code
_entity_poly.pdbx_strand_id
1 'polypeptide(L)'
;MKTELEKSKFLVYQDNPASGTGLQDEIFKRFYWWEPECIADLEQKFGLKIEKKSFKELAEKAREISDDLAMKVWDERRGRIPVSQITNRQILSAVKQYIQVSKDLDADPSIKAAGMNCLNESMFSETTPCLAWNMLYEDRKLVWGCEADLVSMLTKVLIAETIQVPFMMTNLYPFLMGQAALKHEHIPEFPEVPGDPKDYILAAHCGYLGVVPQSFSTEWVLRDKVLAIVDDNATAIDARLPEGPVTLVKLVPPFDRWSLIEGELPKYVQYPGSHCLNGAVLKVSNGPKMVDKMVSHHQIITTGHNQNALEMVALVFDLESVTV
;
A
#
# COMPACT_ATOMS: atom_id res chain seq x y z
N MET A 1 12.15 -11.02 16.78
CA MET A 1 11.60 -9.83 16.13
C MET A 1 12.46 -8.57 16.30
N LYS A 2 12.59 -7.90 17.47
CA LYS A 2 13.45 -6.70 17.62
C LYS A 2 14.87 -6.89 17.04
N THR A 3 15.59 -7.91 17.52
CA THR A 3 16.94 -8.29 17.03
C THR A 3 16.98 -8.71 15.56
N GLU A 4 15.86 -9.16 15.01
CA GLU A 4 15.78 -9.52 13.60
C GLU A 4 15.61 -8.26 12.73
N LEU A 5 14.77 -7.32 13.18
CA LEU A 5 14.55 -6.04 12.52
C LEU A 5 15.84 -5.21 12.47
N GLU A 6 16.67 -5.24 13.53
CA GLU A 6 18.00 -4.62 13.59
C GLU A 6 18.99 -5.16 12.53
N LYS A 7 18.74 -6.37 12.02
CA LYS A 7 19.56 -7.01 10.98
C LYS A 7 18.91 -6.96 9.60
N SER A 8 17.76 -6.32 9.50
CA SER A 8 16.92 -6.32 8.31
C SER A 8 17.09 -5.04 7.51
N LYS A 9 16.79 -5.14 6.22
CA LYS A 9 16.74 -4.01 5.30
C LYS A 9 15.34 -3.82 4.74
N PHE A 10 14.97 -2.58 4.48
CA PHE A 10 13.89 -2.25 3.55
C PHE A 10 14.48 -1.76 2.25
N LEU A 11 14.06 -2.37 1.15
CA LEU A 11 14.45 -1.97 -0.19
C LEU A 11 13.45 -0.94 -0.73
N VAL A 12 13.94 0.24 -1.10
CA VAL A 12 13.13 1.27 -1.74
C VAL A 12 13.66 1.54 -3.13
N TYR A 13 12.80 1.38 -4.14
CA TYR A 13 13.09 1.86 -5.48
C TYR A 13 12.53 3.26 -5.67
N GLN A 14 13.43 4.23 -5.70
CA GLN A 14 13.11 5.65 -5.81
C GLN A 14 14.38 6.40 -6.23
N ASP A 15 14.26 7.38 -7.14
CA ASP A 15 15.41 8.18 -7.60
C ASP A 15 15.44 9.55 -6.91
N ASN A 16 14.53 10.44 -7.27
CA ASN A 16 14.49 11.81 -6.77
C ASN A 16 13.03 12.23 -6.48
N PRO A 17 12.50 11.90 -5.30
CA PRO A 17 11.18 12.39 -4.91
C PRO A 17 11.21 13.91 -4.75
N ALA A 18 10.17 14.60 -5.19
CA ALA A 18 9.97 16.04 -4.95
C ALA A 18 11.05 16.99 -5.52
N SER A 19 11.82 16.57 -6.53
CA SER A 19 12.95 17.33 -7.09
C SER A 19 12.63 18.20 -8.32
N GLY A 20 11.36 18.32 -8.72
CA GLY A 20 10.93 19.02 -9.94
C GLY A 20 10.92 18.16 -11.20
N THR A 21 11.18 16.85 -11.07
CA THR A 21 11.22 15.88 -12.17
C THR A 21 10.11 14.82 -12.10
N GLY A 22 9.34 14.78 -11.02
CA GLY A 22 8.25 13.83 -10.80
C GLY A 22 6.89 14.37 -11.24
N LEU A 23 5.92 13.47 -11.43
CA LEU A 23 4.57 13.82 -11.88
C LEU A 23 3.63 14.28 -10.74
N GLN A 24 4.04 14.13 -9.47
CA GLN A 24 3.30 14.56 -8.28
C GLN A 24 4.17 15.32 -7.26
N ASP A 25 5.20 16.02 -7.71
CA ASP A 25 6.22 16.60 -6.82
C ASP A 25 5.65 17.52 -5.74
N GLU A 26 4.66 18.36 -6.06
CA GLU A 26 4.02 19.26 -5.10
C GLU A 26 3.34 18.52 -3.93
N ILE A 27 2.85 17.31 -4.19
CA ILE A 27 2.27 16.45 -3.16
C ILE A 27 3.41 15.75 -2.39
N PHE A 28 4.41 15.22 -3.09
CA PHE A 28 5.53 14.50 -2.47
C PHE A 28 6.40 15.39 -1.56
N LYS A 29 6.50 16.70 -1.83
CA LYS A 29 7.12 17.70 -0.92
C LYS A 29 6.50 17.75 0.48
N ARG A 30 5.29 17.21 0.63
CA ARG A 30 4.54 17.21 1.90
C ARG A 30 4.66 15.89 2.65
N PHE A 31 5.31 14.89 2.05
CA PHE A 31 5.37 13.54 2.58
C PHE A 31 6.66 13.32 3.35
N TYR A 32 6.53 13.03 4.64
CA TYR A 32 7.67 12.82 5.53
C TYR A 32 8.41 11.50 5.28
N TRP A 33 7.73 10.47 4.76
CA TRP A 33 8.24 9.08 4.77
C TRP A 33 9.46 8.79 3.90
N TRP A 34 9.92 9.75 3.10
CA TRP A 34 11.13 9.60 2.27
C TRP A 34 12.26 10.56 2.69
N GLU A 35 11.94 11.51 3.58
CA GLU A 35 12.87 12.54 4.06
C GLU A 35 14.04 11.91 4.85
N PRO A 36 15.24 12.51 4.80
CA PRO A 36 16.40 12.02 5.54
C PRO A 36 16.14 11.84 7.04
N GLU A 37 15.35 12.73 7.64
CA GLU A 37 14.99 12.68 9.06
C GLU A 37 14.14 11.43 9.37
N CYS A 38 13.15 11.13 8.53
CA CYS A 38 12.35 9.91 8.69
C CYS A 38 13.21 8.65 8.64
N ILE A 39 14.15 8.59 7.68
CA ILE A 39 15.07 7.47 7.57
C ILE A 39 15.92 7.36 8.83
N ALA A 40 16.55 8.46 9.26
CA ALA A 40 17.37 8.47 10.46
C ALA A 40 16.60 8.02 11.71
N ASP A 41 15.37 8.52 11.90
CA ASP A 41 14.52 8.18 13.04
C ASP A 41 14.13 6.69 13.02
N LEU A 42 13.80 6.13 11.85
CA LEU A 42 13.51 4.70 11.69
C LEU A 42 14.73 3.83 11.99
N GLU A 43 15.90 4.19 11.44
CA GLU A 43 17.14 3.44 11.69
C GLU A 43 17.57 3.51 13.15
N GLN A 44 17.40 4.68 13.80
CA GLN A 44 17.75 4.86 15.21
C GLN A 44 16.81 4.08 16.14
N LYS A 45 15.49 4.12 15.89
CA LYS A 45 14.49 3.50 16.77
C LYS A 45 14.43 1.98 16.60
N PHE A 46 14.56 1.48 15.38
CA PHE A 46 14.32 0.06 15.06
C PHE A 46 15.57 -0.70 14.59
N GLY A 47 16.69 -0.01 14.37
CA GLY A 47 17.95 -0.62 13.92
C GLY A 47 17.95 -1.12 12.48
N LEU A 48 16.81 -1.13 11.79
CA LEU A 48 16.72 -1.53 10.38
C LEU A 48 17.50 -0.56 9.49
N LYS A 49 17.87 -1.02 8.28
CA LYS A 49 18.52 -0.18 7.27
C LYS A 49 17.61 0.08 6.07
N ILE A 50 17.69 1.28 5.52
CA ILE A 50 17.00 1.63 4.28
C ILE A 50 17.98 1.54 3.11
N GLU A 51 17.76 0.57 2.22
CA GLU A 51 18.51 0.44 0.98
C GLU A 51 17.73 1.10 -0.15
N LYS A 52 18.27 2.20 -0.70
CA LYS A 52 17.69 2.88 -1.86
C LYS A 52 18.34 2.37 -3.14
N LYS A 53 17.53 1.96 -4.12
CA LYS A 53 17.93 1.65 -5.49
C LYS A 53 17.16 2.55 -6.47
N SER A 54 17.73 2.78 -7.65
CA SER A 54 17.06 3.54 -8.71
C SER A 54 15.80 2.82 -9.21
N PHE A 55 14.67 3.53 -9.24
CA PHE A 55 13.45 3.02 -9.86
C PHE A 55 13.58 3.00 -11.39
N LYS A 56 14.28 3.98 -11.95
CA LYS A 56 14.63 4.02 -13.37
C LYS A 56 15.43 2.81 -13.81
N GLU A 57 16.52 2.48 -13.11
CA GLU A 57 17.34 1.31 -13.45
C GLU A 57 16.56 0.00 -13.28
N LEU A 58 15.70 -0.10 -12.25
CA LEU A 58 14.82 -1.25 -12.08
C LEU A 58 13.94 -1.43 -13.33
N ALA A 59 13.32 -0.35 -13.79
CA ALA A 59 12.43 -0.40 -14.96
C ALA A 59 13.18 -0.74 -16.26
N GLU A 60 14.39 -0.21 -16.44
CA GLU A 60 15.26 -0.55 -17.57
C GLU A 60 15.64 -2.04 -17.56
N LYS A 61 16.12 -2.56 -16.42
CA LYS A 61 16.46 -3.98 -16.24
C LYS A 61 15.25 -4.89 -16.41
N ALA A 62 14.07 -4.47 -15.94
CA ALA A 62 12.83 -5.21 -16.15
C ALA A 62 12.47 -5.27 -17.64
N ARG A 63 12.63 -4.18 -18.40
CA ARG A 63 12.35 -4.13 -19.85
C ARG A 63 13.25 -5.08 -20.65
N GLU A 64 14.50 -5.25 -20.22
CA GLU A 64 15.46 -6.17 -20.85
C GLU A 64 15.12 -7.66 -20.68
N ILE A 65 14.25 -8.01 -19.72
CA ILE A 65 13.79 -9.39 -19.55
C ILE A 65 12.94 -9.79 -20.76
N SER A 66 13.24 -10.94 -21.35
CA SER A 66 12.50 -11.42 -22.52
C SER A 66 11.05 -11.78 -22.19
N ASP A 67 10.16 -11.57 -23.16
CA ASP A 67 8.76 -11.99 -23.06
C ASP A 67 8.64 -13.50 -22.85
N ASP A 68 9.53 -14.30 -23.45
CA ASP A 68 9.56 -15.76 -23.26
C ASP A 68 9.82 -16.15 -21.80
N LEU A 69 10.72 -15.46 -21.11
CA LEU A 69 10.98 -15.73 -19.70
C LEU A 69 9.80 -15.28 -18.83
N ALA A 70 9.24 -14.09 -19.11
CA ALA A 70 8.07 -13.59 -18.40
C ALA A 70 6.85 -14.50 -18.60
N MET A 71 6.64 -15.02 -19.80
CA MET A 71 5.55 -15.94 -20.12
C MET A 71 5.68 -17.25 -19.36
N LYS A 72 6.89 -17.83 -19.25
CA LYS A 72 7.12 -19.03 -18.45
C LYS A 72 6.72 -18.83 -16.98
N VAL A 73 7.13 -17.70 -16.38
CA VAL A 73 6.77 -17.34 -15.01
C VAL A 73 5.26 -17.11 -14.87
N TRP A 74 4.64 -16.50 -15.88
CA TRP A 74 3.19 -16.29 -15.90
C TRP A 74 2.40 -17.60 -16.03
N ASP A 75 2.83 -18.53 -16.88
CA ASP A 75 2.13 -19.80 -17.14
C ASP A 75 2.02 -20.67 -15.88
N GLU A 76 2.98 -20.57 -14.95
CA GLU A 76 2.92 -21.24 -13.63
C GLU A 76 1.79 -20.71 -12.71
N ARG A 77 1.26 -19.52 -13.00
CA ARG A 77 0.37 -18.76 -12.11
C ARG A 77 -0.96 -18.39 -12.75
N ARG A 78 -1.05 -18.30 -14.08
CA ARG A 78 -2.23 -17.84 -14.83
C ARG A 78 -3.52 -18.61 -14.53
N GLY A 79 -3.43 -19.87 -14.08
CA GLY A 79 -4.60 -20.65 -13.66
C GLY A 79 -5.16 -20.28 -12.29
N ARG A 80 -4.41 -19.50 -11.50
CA ARG A 80 -4.75 -19.10 -10.12
C ARG A 80 -4.91 -17.59 -9.95
N ILE A 81 -4.47 -16.78 -10.90
CA ILE A 81 -4.55 -15.31 -10.86
C ILE A 81 -5.66 -14.86 -11.82
N PRO A 82 -6.84 -14.45 -11.30
CA PRO A 82 -7.92 -13.94 -12.13
C PRO A 82 -7.50 -12.65 -12.85
N VAL A 83 -7.68 -12.61 -14.16
CA VAL A 83 -7.44 -11.42 -14.98
C VAL A 83 -8.71 -11.04 -15.72
N SER A 84 -8.96 -9.74 -15.85
CA SER A 84 -10.05 -9.21 -16.68
C SER A 84 -9.60 -9.03 -18.13
N GLN A 85 -10.26 -8.15 -18.90
CA GLN A 85 -9.91 -7.86 -20.29
C GLN A 85 -8.65 -6.96 -20.36
N ILE A 86 -7.50 -7.53 -20.01
CA ILE A 86 -6.17 -6.92 -20.14
C ILE A 86 -5.33 -7.68 -21.16
N THR A 87 -4.36 -7.01 -21.75
CA THR A 87 -3.49 -7.60 -22.77
C THR A 87 -2.37 -8.44 -22.17
N ASN A 88 -1.80 -9.36 -22.97
CA ASN A 88 -0.59 -10.07 -22.57
C ASN A 88 0.56 -9.11 -22.27
N ARG A 89 0.71 -8.00 -23.01
CA ARG A 89 1.77 -7.01 -22.76
C ARG A 89 1.66 -6.42 -21.36
N GLN A 90 0.45 -6.09 -20.91
CA GLN A 90 0.21 -5.56 -19.56
C GLN A 90 0.65 -6.56 -18.48
N ILE A 91 0.28 -7.82 -18.66
CA ILE A 91 0.65 -8.91 -17.75
C ILE A 91 2.18 -9.10 -17.75
N LEU A 92 2.79 -9.26 -18.92
CA LEU A 92 4.21 -9.57 -19.03
C LEU A 92 5.09 -8.44 -18.48
N SER A 93 4.75 -7.16 -18.69
CA SER A 93 5.49 -6.05 -18.09
C SER A 93 5.51 -6.12 -16.56
N ALA A 94 4.38 -6.42 -15.92
CA ALA A 94 4.32 -6.58 -14.48
C ALA A 94 5.06 -7.84 -13.98
N VAL A 95 5.01 -8.94 -14.74
CA VAL A 95 5.77 -10.17 -14.43
C VAL A 95 7.28 -9.94 -14.57
N LYS A 96 7.74 -9.15 -15.55
CA LYS A 96 9.15 -8.77 -15.66
C LYS A 96 9.62 -7.96 -14.46
N GLN A 97 8.80 -7.05 -13.96
CA GLN A 97 9.10 -6.31 -12.73
C GLN A 97 9.18 -7.26 -11.53
N TYR A 98 8.25 -8.21 -11.39
CA TYR A 98 8.32 -9.29 -10.39
C TYR A 98 9.66 -10.05 -10.46
N ILE A 99 10.09 -10.47 -11.65
CA ILE A 99 11.34 -11.21 -11.85
C ILE A 99 12.54 -10.35 -11.40
N GLN A 100 12.59 -9.09 -11.82
CA GLN A 100 13.73 -8.24 -11.51
C GLN A 100 13.83 -7.92 -10.01
N VAL A 101 12.70 -7.66 -9.34
CA VAL A 101 12.66 -7.49 -7.88
C VAL A 101 13.04 -8.79 -7.18
N SER A 102 12.57 -9.94 -7.66
CA SER A 102 12.93 -11.24 -7.09
C SER A 102 14.45 -11.46 -7.10
N LYS A 103 15.14 -11.08 -8.19
CA LYS A 103 16.62 -11.14 -8.25
C LYS A 103 17.28 -10.28 -7.17
N ASP A 104 16.77 -9.07 -6.93
CA ASP A 104 17.31 -8.18 -5.89
C ASP A 104 17.09 -8.76 -4.49
N LEU A 105 15.93 -9.38 -4.25
CA LEU A 105 15.61 -10.05 -2.98
C LEU A 105 16.43 -11.33 -2.77
N ASP A 106 16.73 -12.06 -3.83
CA ASP A 106 17.56 -13.28 -3.77
C ASP A 106 19.03 -12.95 -3.55
N ALA A 107 19.49 -11.80 -4.04
CA ALA A 107 20.84 -11.30 -3.82
C ALA A 107 21.07 -10.83 -2.37
N ASP A 108 20.01 -10.39 -1.67
CA ASP A 108 20.09 -9.97 -0.28
C ASP A 108 18.91 -10.50 0.57
N PRO A 109 19.09 -11.64 1.27
CA PRO A 109 18.04 -12.23 2.10
C PRO A 109 17.74 -11.43 3.38
N SER A 110 18.48 -10.35 3.68
CA SER A 110 18.16 -9.47 4.81
C SER A 110 17.00 -8.50 4.50
N ILE A 111 16.58 -8.40 3.23
CA ILE A 111 15.46 -7.55 2.83
C ILE A 111 14.14 -8.16 3.32
N LYS A 112 13.42 -7.42 4.17
CA LYS A 112 12.11 -7.83 4.75
C LYS A 112 10.91 -7.18 4.08
N ALA A 113 11.11 -6.01 3.49
CA ALA A 113 10.07 -5.29 2.77
C ALA A 113 10.64 -4.55 1.59
N ALA A 114 9.81 -4.34 0.56
CA ALA A 114 10.17 -3.55 -0.61
C ALA A 114 9.10 -2.52 -0.98
N GLY A 115 9.50 -1.33 -1.41
CA GLY A 115 8.58 -0.28 -1.85
C GLY A 115 9.03 0.36 -3.17
N MET A 116 8.08 0.92 -3.92
CA MET A 116 8.36 1.61 -5.18
C MET A 116 7.59 2.91 -5.27
N ASN A 117 8.24 3.97 -5.75
CA ASN A 117 7.61 5.25 -6.03
C ASN A 117 6.88 5.29 -7.38
N CYS A 118 5.96 4.34 -7.58
CA CYS A 118 5.35 4.08 -8.89
C CYS A 118 4.38 5.15 -9.41
N LEU A 119 4.01 6.14 -8.59
CA LEU A 119 3.15 7.26 -9.02
C LEU A 119 3.97 8.51 -9.36
N ASN A 120 4.81 9.01 -8.45
CA ASN A 120 5.60 10.22 -8.73
C ASN A 120 6.60 9.99 -9.87
N GLU A 121 7.17 8.78 -9.92
CA GLU A 121 8.20 8.38 -10.88
C GLU A 121 7.67 7.40 -11.93
N SER A 122 6.36 7.44 -12.19
CA SER A 122 5.69 6.51 -13.11
C SER A 122 6.27 6.54 -14.53
N MET A 123 6.84 7.67 -14.97
CA MET A 123 7.43 7.85 -16.29
C MET A 123 8.59 6.89 -16.59
N PHE A 124 9.18 6.27 -15.56
CA PHE A 124 10.25 5.31 -15.75
C PHE A 124 9.76 3.91 -16.11
N SER A 125 8.53 3.53 -15.74
CA SER A 125 8.02 2.17 -15.85
C SER A 125 6.84 2.03 -16.81
N GLU A 126 6.82 0.93 -17.57
CA GLU A 126 5.71 0.58 -18.47
C GLU A 126 4.55 -0.12 -17.72
N THR A 127 4.60 -0.16 -16.38
CA THR A 127 3.60 -0.81 -15.55
C THR A 127 3.63 -0.32 -14.10
N THR A 128 2.61 -0.68 -13.34
CA THR A 128 2.57 -0.54 -11.87
C THR A 128 3.02 -1.83 -11.20
N PRO A 129 3.50 -1.77 -9.96
CA PRO A 129 3.98 -2.96 -9.25
C PRO A 129 2.86 -3.79 -8.61
N CYS A 130 1.59 -3.48 -8.86
CA CYS A 130 0.46 -4.13 -8.17
C CYS A 130 0.50 -5.66 -8.31
N LEU A 131 0.61 -6.20 -9.53
CA LEU A 131 0.70 -7.65 -9.73
C LEU A 131 2.01 -8.22 -9.15
N ALA A 132 3.13 -7.50 -9.30
CA ALA A 132 4.41 -7.95 -8.77
C ALA A 132 4.38 -8.08 -7.24
N TRP A 133 3.76 -7.14 -6.54
CA TRP A 133 3.54 -7.19 -5.10
C TRP A 133 2.64 -8.35 -4.68
N ASN A 134 1.55 -8.60 -5.40
CA ASN A 134 0.72 -9.77 -5.13
C ASN A 134 1.53 -11.06 -5.28
N MET A 135 2.25 -11.24 -6.40
CA MET A 135 3.06 -12.44 -6.63
C MET A 135 4.16 -12.62 -5.56
N LEU A 136 4.87 -11.55 -5.19
CA LEU A 136 5.90 -11.59 -4.15
C LEU A 136 5.32 -11.91 -2.76
N TYR A 137 4.12 -11.42 -2.44
CA TYR A 137 3.46 -11.79 -1.20
C TYR A 137 3.00 -13.25 -1.20
N GLU A 138 2.38 -13.71 -2.28
CA GLU A 138 1.91 -15.10 -2.38
C GLU A 138 3.06 -16.11 -2.35
N ASP A 139 4.19 -15.81 -3.03
CA ASP A 139 5.31 -16.73 -3.14
C ASP A 139 6.22 -16.74 -1.91
N ARG A 140 6.44 -15.58 -1.27
CA ARG A 140 7.42 -15.46 -0.17
C ARG A 140 7.04 -14.51 0.97
N LYS A 141 5.77 -14.10 1.06
CA LYS A 141 5.23 -13.22 2.11
C LYS A 141 5.95 -11.88 2.24
N LEU A 142 6.48 -11.35 1.13
CA LEU A 142 7.15 -10.05 1.12
C LEU A 142 6.15 -8.93 1.46
N VAL A 143 6.47 -8.13 2.48
CA VAL A 143 5.72 -6.90 2.75
C VAL A 143 6.09 -5.84 1.71
N TRP A 144 5.08 -5.27 1.04
CA TRP A 144 5.29 -4.25 0.01
C TRP A 144 5.07 -2.83 0.55
N GLY A 145 5.36 -1.79 -0.24
CA GLY A 145 5.04 -0.39 0.05
C GLY A 145 4.67 0.36 -1.23
N CYS A 146 3.43 0.82 -1.32
CA CYS A 146 3.04 1.80 -2.34
C CYS A 146 3.73 3.14 -2.05
N GLU A 147 4.07 3.87 -3.13
CA GLU A 147 4.77 5.17 -3.09
C GLU A 147 6.09 5.17 -2.29
N ALA A 148 6.66 3.98 -2.05
CA ALA A 148 7.77 3.77 -1.13
C ALA A 148 7.55 4.38 0.27
N ASP A 149 6.31 4.36 0.79
CA ASP A 149 5.99 4.85 2.13
C ASP A 149 6.61 3.97 3.22
N LEU A 150 7.80 4.36 3.68
CA LEU A 150 8.57 3.65 4.71
C LEU A 150 7.81 3.46 6.01
N VAL A 151 7.01 4.44 6.41
CA VAL A 151 6.25 4.39 7.67
C VAL A 151 5.15 3.34 7.58
N SER A 152 4.46 3.27 6.43
CA SER A 152 3.48 2.21 6.15
C SER A 152 4.15 0.85 6.01
N MET A 153 5.30 0.77 5.34
CA MET A 153 6.07 -0.48 5.22
C MET A 153 6.42 -1.03 6.59
N LEU A 154 6.97 -0.20 7.49
CA LEU A 154 7.31 -0.64 8.84
C LEU A 154 6.06 -1.06 9.61
N THR A 155 4.99 -0.27 9.55
CA THR A 155 3.72 -0.61 10.22
C THR A 155 3.23 -2.00 9.78
N LYS A 156 3.26 -2.29 8.46
CA LYS A 156 2.88 -3.59 7.91
C LYS A 156 3.82 -4.71 8.32
N VAL A 157 5.14 -4.49 8.35
CA VAL A 157 6.11 -5.48 8.84
C VAL A 157 5.82 -5.83 10.30
N LEU A 158 5.54 -4.83 11.14
CA LEU A 158 5.21 -5.09 12.54
C LEU A 158 3.97 -6.00 12.67
N ILE A 159 2.93 -5.74 11.88
CA ILE A 159 1.70 -6.56 11.86
C ILE A 159 1.97 -7.97 11.30
N ALA A 160 2.67 -8.04 10.17
CA ALA A 160 2.95 -9.29 9.45
C ALA A 160 3.78 -10.28 10.28
N GLU A 161 4.69 -9.80 11.12
CA GLU A 161 5.58 -10.64 11.93
C GLU A 161 5.04 -10.93 13.34
N THR A 162 3.93 -10.30 13.74
CA THR A 162 3.36 -10.46 15.09
C THR A 162 2.00 -11.12 15.09
N ILE A 163 0.97 -10.38 14.67
CA ILE A 163 -0.42 -10.80 14.79
C ILE A 163 -0.93 -11.52 13.54
N GLN A 164 -0.20 -11.43 12.41
CA GLN A 164 -0.39 -12.24 11.20
C GLN A 164 -1.82 -12.22 10.63
N VAL A 165 -2.55 -11.13 10.86
CA VAL A 165 -3.86 -10.89 10.25
C VAL A 165 -3.69 -10.28 8.86
N PRO A 166 -4.65 -10.47 7.93
CA PRO A 166 -4.70 -9.72 6.68
C PRO A 166 -4.53 -8.22 6.88
N PHE A 167 -3.68 -7.60 6.06
CA PHE A 167 -3.37 -6.18 6.12
C PHE A 167 -3.21 -5.58 4.72
N MET A 168 -3.46 -4.29 4.57
CA MET A 168 -3.11 -3.54 3.37
C MET A 168 -2.99 -2.04 3.67
N MET A 169 -2.48 -1.25 2.73
CA MET A 169 -2.44 0.21 2.84
C MET A 169 -3.41 0.85 1.85
N THR A 170 -4.04 1.96 2.25
CA THR A 170 -4.99 2.70 1.41
C THR A 170 -5.02 4.17 1.82
N ASN A 171 -5.65 5.01 1.00
CA ASN A 171 -5.90 6.40 1.34
C ASN A 171 -7.24 6.51 2.04
N LEU A 172 -7.29 7.32 3.10
CA LEU A 172 -8.54 7.62 3.78
C LEU A 172 -9.11 8.97 3.33
N TYR A 173 -10.40 8.96 3.01
CA TYR A 173 -11.20 10.13 2.68
C TYR A 173 -12.40 10.22 3.64
N PRO A 174 -12.20 10.78 4.85
CA PRO A 174 -13.28 11.00 5.80
C PRO A 174 -14.40 11.83 5.17
N PHE A 175 -15.66 11.44 5.38
CA PHE A 175 -16.80 12.17 4.80
C PHE A 175 -16.85 13.63 5.29
N LEU A 176 -16.31 13.87 6.49
CA LEU A 176 -16.07 15.20 7.07
C LEU A 176 -15.24 16.14 6.18
N MET A 177 -14.33 15.61 5.35
CA MET A 177 -13.53 16.42 4.42
C MET A 177 -14.33 16.88 3.20
N GLY A 178 -15.56 16.36 3.02
CA GLY A 178 -16.54 16.83 2.05
C GLY A 178 -15.95 16.99 0.65
N GLN A 179 -16.00 18.23 0.15
CA GLN A 179 -15.60 18.58 -1.21
C GLN A 179 -14.13 18.28 -1.56
N ALA A 180 -13.21 18.27 -0.58
CA ALA A 180 -11.81 17.96 -0.85
C ALA A 180 -11.63 16.50 -1.30
N ALA A 181 -12.29 15.58 -0.60
CA ALA A 181 -12.30 14.16 -0.92
C ALA A 181 -13.02 13.86 -2.23
N LEU A 182 -14.21 14.46 -2.45
CA LEU A 182 -14.99 14.27 -3.67
C LEU A 182 -14.20 14.69 -4.92
N LYS A 183 -13.51 15.83 -4.86
CA LYS A 183 -12.67 16.32 -5.96
C LYS A 183 -11.46 15.43 -6.23
N HIS A 184 -10.80 14.95 -5.17
CA HIS A 184 -9.59 14.12 -5.32
C HIS A 184 -9.89 12.78 -6.00
N GLU A 185 -10.99 12.14 -5.60
CA GLU A 185 -11.42 10.84 -6.13
C GLU A 185 -12.32 10.93 -7.37
N HIS A 186 -12.66 12.16 -7.81
CA HIS A 186 -13.54 12.40 -8.95
C HIS A 186 -14.92 11.73 -8.80
N ILE A 187 -15.47 11.74 -7.58
CA ILE A 187 -16.79 11.18 -7.29
C ILE A 187 -17.83 12.30 -7.08
N PRO A 188 -19.10 12.08 -7.49
CA PRO A 188 -20.14 13.11 -7.39
C PRO A 188 -20.57 13.39 -5.95
N GLU A 189 -20.66 12.33 -5.14
CA GLU A 189 -21.18 12.35 -3.78
C GLU A 189 -20.73 11.11 -3.00
N PHE A 190 -20.67 11.21 -1.67
CA PHE A 190 -20.48 10.07 -0.80
C PHE A 190 -21.73 9.17 -0.80
N PRO A 191 -21.60 7.85 -0.57
CA PRO A 191 -22.76 6.98 -0.57
C PRO A 191 -23.62 7.22 0.66
N GLU A 192 -24.91 6.90 0.56
CA GLU A 192 -25.79 6.87 1.73
C GLU A 192 -25.30 5.83 2.74
N VAL A 193 -25.30 6.21 4.02
CA VAL A 193 -24.82 5.39 5.13
C VAL A 193 -25.77 5.49 6.33
N PRO A 194 -25.90 4.44 7.15
CA PRO A 194 -26.77 4.48 8.32
C PRO A 194 -26.12 5.28 9.46
N GLY A 195 -26.88 6.13 10.14
CA GLY A 195 -26.38 6.94 11.26
C GLY A 195 -25.74 8.26 10.81
N ASP A 196 -24.81 8.79 11.61
CA ASP A 196 -24.14 10.06 11.29
C ASP A 196 -23.06 9.84 10.21
N PRO A 197 -23.17 10.47 9.01
CA PRO A 197 -22.17 10.35 7.95
C PRO A 197 -20.77 10.80 8.38
N LYS A 198 -20.64 11.62 9.43
CA LYS A 198 -19.34 12.09 9.93
C LYS A 198 -18.46 10.97 10.45
N ASP A 199 -19.06 9.85 10.84
CA ASP A 199 -18.37 8.65 11.34
C ASP A 199 -17.92 7.70 10.21
N TYR A 200 -18.11 8.11 8.95
CA TYR A 200 -17.78 7.30 7.78
C TYR A 200 -16.60 7.85 6.99
N ILE A 201 -15.88 6.92 6.36
CA ILE A 201 -14.68 7.16 5.58
C ILE A 201 -14.79 6.38 4.29
N LEU A 202 -14.47 7.02 3.17
CA LEU A 202 -14.21 6.31 1.93
C LEU A 202 -12.72 5.93 1.91
N ALA A 203 -12.43 4.65 1.71
CA ALA A 203 -11.08 4.15 1.54
C ALA A 203 -10.88 3.73 0.08
N ALA A 204 -9.91 4.36 -0.58
CA ALA A 204 -9.55 4.07 -1.96
C ALA A 204 -8.06 4.33 -2.19
N HIS A 205 -7.45 3.57 -3.09
CA HIS A 205 -6.06 3.69 -3.46
C HIS A 205 -5.86 3.15 -4.88
N CYS A 206 -5.34 4.01 -5.76
CA CYS A 206 -5.09 3.69 -7.16
C CYS A 206 -6.32 3.17 -7.94
N GLY A 207 -7.53 3.70 -7.70
CA GLY A 207 -8.73 3.28 -8.43
C GLY A 207 -9.66 2.33 -7.66
N TYR A 208 -9.13 1.60 -6.68
CA TYR A 208 -9.83 0.51 -5.98
C TYR A 208 -9.55 0.60 -4.48
N LEU A 209 -9.66 -0.50 -3.72
CA LEU A 209 -9.29 -0.53 -2.30
C LEU A 209 -7.79 -0.28 -2.07
N GLY A 210 -6.95 -0.83 -2.95
CA GLY A 210 -5.50 -0.78 -2.87
C GLY A 210 -4.86 -2.08 -3.34
N VAL A 211 -3.56 -2.24 -3.08
CA VAL A 211 -2.86 -3.50 -3.35
C VAL A 211 -3.22 -4.47 -2.23
N VAL A 212 -4.06 -5.46 -2.53
CA VAL A 212 -4.48 -6.52 -1.59
C VAL A 212 -4.07 -7.87 -2.17
N PRO A 213 -3.27 -8.68 -1.44
CA PRO A 213 -2.95 -10.03 -1.86
C PRO A 213 -4.18 -10.92 -1.99
N GLN A 214 -4.16 -11.85 -2.96
CA GLN A 214 -5.26 -12.80 -3.18
C GLN A 214 -5.63 -13.60 -1.95
N SER A 215 -4.65 -14.02 -1.15
CA SER A 215 -4.86 -14.77 0.09
C SER A 215 -5.59 -13.98 1.18
N PHE A 216 -5.71 -12.65 1.03
CA PHE A 216 -6.47 -11.79 1.95
C PHE A 216 -7.89 -11.50 1.45
N SER A 217 -8.20 -11.85 0.21
CA SER A 217 -9.36 -11.31 -0.49
C SER A 217 -10.55 -12.26 -0.56
N THR A 218 -11.75 -11.69 -0.53
CA THR A 218 -13.01 -12.40 -0.84
C THR A 218 -13.34 -12.33 -2.33
N GLU A 219 -12.95 -11.22 -2.98
CA GLU A 219 -13.02 -11.01 -4.42
C GLU A 219 -11.70 -10.41 -4.89
N TRP A 220 -11.19 -10.86 -6.04
CA TRP A 220 -9.91 -10.38 -6.57
C TRP A 220 -9.85 -10.55 -8.09
N VAL A 221 -9.45 -9.49 -8.80
CA VAL A 221 -9.17 -9.55 -10.23
C VAL A 221 -8.15 -8.49 -10.63
N LEU A 222 -7.21 -8.86 -11.50
CA LEU A 222 -6.30 -7.92 -12.12
C LEU A 222 -7.00 -7.20 -13.28
N ARG A 223 -6.97 -5.87 -13.25
CA ARG A 223 -7.62 -4.99 -14.23
C ARG A 223 -6.65 -4.04 -14.89
N ASP A 224 -7.16 -3.38 -15.90
CA ASP A 224 -6.52 -2.22 -16.51
C ASP A 224 -6.32 -1.12 -15.46
N LYS A 225 -5.40 -0.19 -15.75
CA LYS A 225 -5.17 0.97 -14.89
C LYS A 225 -6.44 1.81 -14.71
N VAL A 226 -6.47 2.59 -13.64
CA VAL A 226 -7.50 3.64 -13.46
C VAL A 226 -6.89 5.02 -13.57
N LEU A 227 -5.75 5.24 -12.92
CA LEU A 227 -5.11 6.55 -12.87
C LEU A 227 -4.42 6.87 -14.20
N ALA A 228 -4.69 8.07 -14.73
CA ALA A 228 -4.07 8.54 -15.96
C ALA A 228 -2.55 8.77 -15.84
N ILE A 229 -2.02 8.91 -14.61
CA ILE A 229 -0.62 9.25 -14.33
C ILE A 229 0.36 8.10 -14.60
N VAL A 230 -0.11 6.86 -14.65
CA VAL A 230 0.73 5.68 -14.93
C VAL A 230 0.66 5.30 -16.41
N ASP A 231 1.63 4.53 -16.90
CA ASP A 231 1.69 4.09 -18.29
C ASP A 231 0.40 3.37 -18.74
N ASP A 232 -0.03 3.52 -20.00
CA ASP A 232 -1.23 2.84 -20.55
C ASP A 232 -1.15 1.30 -20.48
N ASN A 233 0.05 0.74 -20.35
CA ASN A 233 0.29 -0.68 -20.17
C ASN A 233 0.31 -1.10 -18.68
N ALA A 234 -0.02 -0.21 -17.75
CA ALA A 234 -0.14 -0.55 -16.34
C ALA A 234 -1.38 -1.39 -16.04
N THR A 235 -1.39 -1.97 -14.84
CA THR A 235 -2.51 -2.75 -14.30
C THR A 235 -2.89 -2.23 -12.92
N ALA A 236 -4.02 -2.67 -12.40
CA ALA A 236 -4.42 -2.39 -11.03
C ALA A 236 -5.16 -3.58 -10.46
N ILE A 237 -5.09 -3.75 -9.14
CA ILE A 237 -5.82 -4.81 -8.44
C ILE A 237 -7.17 -4.26 -8.01
N ASP A 238 -8.23 -4.91 -8.47
CA ASP A 238 -9.58 -4.75 -7.94
C ASP A 238 -9.85 -5.91 -6.98
N ALA A 239 -9.87 -5.60 -5.69
CA ALA A 239 -10.00 -6.60 -4.65
C ALA A 239 -10.80 -6.10 -3.46
N ARG A 240 -11.38 -7.05 -2.73
CA ARG A 240 -12.12 -6.81 -1.48
C ARG A 240 -11.51 -7.63 -0.35
N LEU A 241 -11.35 -6.99 0.80
CA LEU A 241 -11.20 -7.69 2.08
C LEU A 241 -12.58 -8.23 2.51
N PRO A 242 -12.63 -9.21 3.43
CA PRO A 242 -13.87 -9.57 4.10
C PRO A 242 -14.51 -8.36 4.76
N GLU A 243 -15.81 -8.17 4.56
CA GLU A 243 -16.62 -7.22 5.32
C GLU A 243 -16.66 -7.63 6.81
N GLY A 244 -16.81 -6.63 7.69
CA GLY A 244 -16.88 -6.82 9.14
C GLY A 244 -15.82 -6.01 9.91
N PRO A 245 -15.43 -6.47 11.11
CA PRO A 245 -14.51 -5.76 11.99
C PRO A 245 -13.19 -5.44 11.31
N VAL A 246 -12.70 -4.22 11.51
CA VAL A 246 -11.37 -3.79 11.04
C VAL A 246 -10.68 -2.93 12.08
N THR A 247 -9.35 -2.89 12.01
CA THR A 247 -8.54 -1.95 12.80
C THR A 247 -7.62 -1.17 11.86
N LEU A 248 -7.69 0.16 11.96
CA LEU A 248 -6.76 1.08 11.30
C LEU A 248 -5.54 1.28 12.18
N VAL A 249 -4.35 1.17 11.59
CA VAL A 249 -3.07 1.22 12.28
C VAL A 249 -2.09 2.08 11.51
N LYS A 250 -1.36 2.95 12.20
CA LYS A 250 -0.25 3.71 11.60
C LYS A 250 0.75 4.15 12.66
N LEU A 251 2.03 3.85 12.42
CA LEU A 251 3.13 4.46 13.18
C LEU A 251 3.13 5.98 13.00
N VAL A 252 3.31 6.71 14.10
CA VAL A 252 3.27 8.16 14.14
C VAL A 252 4.67 8.69 14.38
N PRO A 253 5.22 9.61 13.55
CA PRO A 253 6.47 10.29 13.86
C PRO A 253 6.41 11.00 15.23
N PRO A 254 7.47 10.94 16.07
CA PRO A 254 8.82 10.41 15.80
C PRO A 254 9.01 8.91 16.11
N PHE A 255 7.96 8.10 15.90
CA PHE A 255 7.93 6.64 16.05
C PHE A 255 8.06 6.13 17.49
N ASP A 256 7.58 6.91 18.45
CA ASP A 256 7.36 6.53 19.84
C ASP A 256 5.94 6.00 20.09
N ARG A 257 5.07 6.04 19.08
CA ARG A 257 3.67 5.61 19.19
C ARG A 257 3.08 5.17 17.85
N TRP A 258 1.96 4.48 17.93
CA TRP A 258 1.07 4.27 16.79
C TRP A 258 -0.38 4.60 17.12
N SER A 259 -1.10 5.04 16.10
CA SER A 259 -2.54 5.27 16.16
C SER A 259 -3.27 3.96 15.92
N LEU A 260 -4.22 3.63 16.78
CA LEU A 260 -5.10 2.46 16.68
C LEU A 260 -6.57 2.93 16.65
N ILE A 261 -7.32 2.48 15.65
CA ILE A 261 -8.72 2.86 15.48
C ILE A 261 -9.52 1.63 15.07
N GLU A 262 -10.34 1.13 15.98
CA GLU A 262 -11.28 0.05 15.66
C GLU A 262 -12.50 0.60 14.93
N GLY A 263 -12.98 -0.18 13.97
CA GLY A 263 -14.12 0.17 13.15
C GLY A 263 -14.72 -1.04 12.46
N GLU A 264 -15.56 -0.75 11.47
CA GLU A 264 -16.25 -1.75 10.66
C GLU A 264 -16.07 -1.42 9.18
N LEU A 265 -15.91 -2.44 8.35
CA LEU A 265 -16.04 -2.40 6.90
C LEU A 265 -17.41 -2.99 6.53
N PRO A 266 -18.50 -2.20 6.55
CA PRO A 266 -19.84 -2.70 6.27
C PRO A 266 -20.12 -2.98 4.80
N LYS A 267 -19.43 -2.31 3.87
CA LYS A 267 -19.71 -2.43 2.43
C LYS A 267 -18.62 -1.83 1.55
N TYR A 268 -18.73 -2.15 0.26
CA TYR A 268 -18.05 -1.48 -0.84
C TYR A 268 -19.02 -0.60 -1.64
N VAL A 269 -18.49 0.43 -2.31
CA VAL A 269 -19.21 1.33 -3.22
C VAL A 269 -18.47 1.44 -4.55
N GLN A 270 -19.21 1.60 -5.64
CA GLN A 270 -18.65 1.72 -6.99
C GLN A 270 -19.05 3.06 -7.62
N TYR A 271 -18.06 3.75 -8.19
CA TYR A 271 -18.26 5.00 -8.93
C TYR A 271 -17.67 4.88 -10.33
N PRO A 272 -18.47 4.44 -11.33
CA PRO A 272 -18.00 4.34 -12.70
C PRO A 272 -17.46 5.68 -13.23
N GLY A 273 -16.30 5.64 -13.88
CA GLY A 273 -15.68 6.84 -14.47
C GLY A 273 -14.97 7.78 -13.47
N SER A 274 -14.74 7.32 -12.24
CA SER A 274 -14.01 8.05 -11.20
C SER A 274 -12.63 7.42 -10.92
N HIS A 275 -11.89 8.01 -9.98
CA HIS A 275 -10.67 7.40 -9.43
C HIS A 275 -10.96 6.44 -8.26
N CYS A 276 -12.23 6.11 -8.02
CA CYS A 276 -12.71 5.16 -7.00
C CYS A 276 -13.74 4.18 -7.61
N LEU A 277 -13.30 3.32 -8.53
CA LEU A 277 -14.17 2.34 -9.20
C LEU A 277 -14.72 1.28 -8.25
N ASN A 278 -13.98 0.91 -7.18
CA ASN A 278 -14.45 0.03 -6.11
C ASN A 278 -13.79 0.45 -4.77
N GLY A 279 -14.44 1.35 -4.04
CA GLY A 279 -13.97 1.85 -2.75
C GLY A 279 -14.59 1.10 -1.57
N ALA A 280 -13.88 1.04 -0.46
CA ALA A 280 -14.43 0.57 0.81
C ALA A 280 -15.10 1.73 1.56
N VAL A 281 -16.25 1.47 2.17
CA VAL A 281 -16.86 2.39 3.13
C VAL A 281 -16.56 1.87 4.51
N LEU A 282 -15.81 2.62 5.29
CA LEU A 282 -15.48 2.29 6.67
C LEU A 282 -16.33 3.11 7.62
N LYS A 283 -16.66 2.53 8.77
CA LYS A 283 -17.32 3.20 9.89
C LYS A 283 -16.41 3.16 11.11
N VAL A 284 -16.24 4.29 11.77
CA VAL A 284 -15.56 4.39 13.07
C VAL A 284 -16.54 4.85 14.15
N SER A 285 -16.14 4.76 15.42
CA SER A 285 -17.00 5.17 16.55
C SER A 285 -17.13 6.71 16.68
N ASN A 286 -16.11 7.45 16.23
CA ASN A 286 -16.05 8.90 16.32
C ASN A 286 -15.17 9.49 15.21
N GLY A 287 -15.79 9.84 14.08
CA GLY A 287 -15.11 10.42 12.93
C GLY A 287 -14.42 11.76 13.21
N PRO A 288 -15.04 12.72 13.92
CA PRO A 288 -14.37 13.99 14.27
C PRO A 288 -13.08 13.78 15.07
N LYS A 289 -13.08 12.88 16.05
CA LYS A 289 -11.88 12.55 16.84
C LYS A 289 -10.83 11.85 15.97
N MET A 290 -11.26 10.98 15.05
CA MET A 290 -10.35 10.35 14.09
C MET A 290 -9.63 11.38 13.24
N VAL A 291 -10.36 12.31 12.63
CA VAL A 291 -9.78 13.34 11.77
C VAL A 291 -8.79 14.23 12.54
N ASP A 292 -9.09 14.57 13.80
CA ASP A 292 -8.18 15.34 14.67
C ASP A 292 -6.87 14.60 14.99
N LYS A 293 -6.91 13.26 15.00
CA LYS A 293 -5.77 12.40 15.35
C LYS A 293 -5.10 11.74 14.14
N MET A 294 -5.65 11.87 12.94
CA MET A 294 -5.11 11.24 11.75
C MET A 294 -3.80 11.90 11.35
N VAL A 295 -2.71 11.14 11.41
CA VAL A 295 -1.34 11.65 11.20
C VAL A 295 -0.86 11.53 9.75
N SER A 296 -1.59 10.77 8.92
CA SER A 296 -1.23 10.49 7.53
C SER A 296 -2.46 10.07 6.76
N HIS A 297 -2.49 10.40 5.46
CA HIS A 297 -3.55 9.93 4.56
C HIS A 297 -3.41 8.44 4.25
N HIS A 298 -2.19 7.88 4.27
CA HIS A 298 -1.96 6.45 4.19
C HIS A 298 -2.17 5.81 5.57
N GLN A 299 -3.09 4.84 5.61
CA GLN A 299 -3.39 4.05 6.80
C GLN A 299 -3.31 2.57 6.46
N ILE A 300 -2.91 1.75 7.45
CA ILE A 300 -2.97 0.31 7.32
C ILE A 300 -4.33 -0.18 7.81
N ILE A 301 -5.08 -0.88 6.98
CA ILE A 301 -6.29 -1.59 7.42
C ILE A 301 -5.90 -3.02 7.71
N THR A 302 -6.30 -3.51 8.87
CA THR A 302 -6.26 -4.94 9.23
C THR A 302 -7.66 -5.48 9.43
N THR A 303 -7.90 -6.74 9.07
CA THR A 303 -9.16 -7.42 9.39
C THR A 303 -9.19 -7.80 10.87
N GLY A 304 -10.33 -7.63 11.52
CA GLY A 304 -10.53 -7.88 12.95
C GLY A 304 -10.42 -6.62 13.83
N HIS A 305 -10.98 -6.71 15.03
CA HIS A 305 -10.71 -5.81 16.16
C HIS A 305 -9.46 -6.30 16.87
N ASN A 306 -8.35 -5.63 16.57
CA ASN A 306 -7.00 -6.08 16.91
C ASN A 306 -6.34 -5.19 17.97
N GLN A 307 -7.07 -4.24 18.57
CA GLN A 307 -6.48 -3.26 19.49
C GLN A 307 -5.68 -3.94 20.60
N ASN A 308 -6.26 -4.93 21.29
CA ASN A 308 -5.58 -5.63 22.39
C ASN A 308 -4.27 -6.30 21.95
N ALA A 309 -4.27 -6.94 20.77
CA ALA A 309 -3.08 -7.63 20.26
C ALA A 309 -2.00 -6.62 19.84
N LEU A 310 -2.41 -5.52 19.24
CA LEU A 310 -1.51 -4.42 18.86
C LEU A 310 -0.96 -3.74 20.12
N GLU A 311 -1.75 -3.43 21.15
CA GLU A 311 -1.23 -2.89 22.41
C GLU A 311 -0.09 -3.74 23.01
N MET A 312 -0.19 -5.08 22.90
CA MET A 312 0.90 -5.97 23.31
C MET A 312 2.15 -5.84 22.43
N VAL A 313 2.00 -5.68 21.12
CA VAL A 313 3.13 -5.38 20.22
C VAL A 313 3.76 -4.03 20.56
N ALA A 314 2.95 -3.03 20.95
CA ALA A 314 3.42 -1.71 21.32
C ALA A 314 4.38 -1.80 22.52
N LEU A 315 4.04 -2.59 23.54
CA LEU A 315 4.91 -2.87 24.68
C LEU A 315 6.24 -3.50 24.27
N VAL A 316 6.21 -4.43 23.31
CA VAL A 316 7.44 -5.08 22.81
C VAL A 316 8.35 -4.06 22.13
N PHE A 317 7.81 -3.04 21.46
CA PHE A 317 8.58 -2.03 20.71
C PHE A 317 8.79 -0.70 21.43
N ASP A 318 8.42 -0.61 22.71
CA ASP A 318 8.45 0.64 23.48
C ASP A 318 7.70 1.75 22.74
N LEU A 319 6.46 1.44 22.33
CA LEU A 319 5.53 2.33 21.66
C LEU A 319 4.32 2.61 22.56
N GLU A 320 3.84 3.85 22.54
CA GLU A 320 2.52 4.21 23.06
C GLU A 320 1.42 3.82 22.05
N SER A 321 0.28 3.35 22.55
CA SER A 321 -0.91 3.14 21.73
C SER A 321 -1.86 4.30 21.90
N VAL A 322 -2.11 5.04 20.82
CA VAL A 322 -3.07 6.14 20.80
C VAL A 322 -4.38 5.63 20.21
N THR A 323 -5.35 5.37 21.07
CA THR A 323 -6.67 4.88 20.66
C THR A 323 -7.64 6.02 20.38
N VAL A 324 -8.30 5.97 19.23
CA VAL A 324 -9.31 6.96 18.82
C VAL A 324 -10.71 6.43 19.08
#